data_AF-A0A819ZKK1-F1
#
_entry.id   AF-A0A819ZKK1-F1
#
_cell.length_a   1.000
_cell.length_b   1.000
_cell.length_c   1.000
_cell.angle_alpha   90.00
_cell.angle_beta   90.00
_cell.angle_gamma   90.00
#
_symmetry.space_group_name_H-M   'P 1'
#
loop_
_entity.id
_entity.type
_entity.pdbx_description
1 polymer ?
#
loop_
_entity_poly.entity_id
_entity_poly.type
_entity_poly.pdbx_seq_one_letter_code
_entity_poly.pdbx_strand_id
1 'polypeptide(L)'
;MASMPTRQLGKNGPNVSAIGFGAMGLSAFYGSINSDEERFKVLDRAIELGSTYIDTADIYGDSEELLGKYFKKYPHQREKAISMVLVTRNTQHSPNRLKLSGLV
;
A
#
# COMPACT_ATOMS: atom_id res chain seq x y z
N MET A 1 -11.98 13.10 -17.57
CA MET A 1 -10.60 12.64 -17.26
C MET A 1 -10.49 11.18 -17.65
N ALA A 2 -9.39 10.75 -18.26
CA ALA A 2 -9.24 9.35 -18.66
C ALA A 2 -9.19 8.48 -17.40
N SER A 3 -10.07 7.47 -17.33
CA SER A 3 -10.04 6.48 -16.25
C SER A 3 -8.81 5.59 -16.41
N MET A 4 -8.10 5.30 -15.32
CA MET A 4 -6.94 4.40 -15.36
C MET A 4 -7.39 3.01 -15.84
N PRO A 5 -6.73 2.42 -16.85
CA PRO A 5 -7.08 1.08 -17.30
C PRO A 5 -6.96 0.09 -16.14
N THR A 6 -7.91 -0.83 -16.00
CA THR A 6 -7.86 -1.89 -14.99
C THR A 6 -7.48 -3.23 -15.61
N ARG A 7 -6.98 -4.15 -14.79
CA ARG A 7 -6.61 -5.51 -15.16
C ARG A 7 -7.09 -6.48 -14.09
N GLN A 8 -7.54 -7.66 -14.52
CA GLN A 8 -7.90 -8.72 -13.60
C GLN A 8 -6.64 -9.43 -13.08
N LEU A 9 -6.48 -9.49 -11.77
CA LEU A 9 -5.33 -10.13 -11.14
C LEU A 9 -5.53 -11.65 -11.05
N GLY A 10 -5.14 -12.40 -12.08
CA GLY A 10 -5.34 -13.85 -12.15
C GLY A 10 -6.78 -14.25 -12.54
N LYS A 11 -7.02 -15.56 -12.67
CA LYS A 11 -8.24 -16.11 -13.34
C LYS A 11 -9.57 -15.71 -12.67
N ASN A 12 -9.56 -15.40 -11.37
CA ASN A 12 -10.74 -15.00 -10.59
C ASN A 12 -10.40 -13.90 -9.55
N GLY A 13 -9.31 -13.17 -9.74
CA GLY A 13 -8.94 -12.13 -8.77
C GLY A 13 -9.64 -10.81 -9.02
N PRO A 14 -9.38 -9.81 -8.16
CA PRO A 14 -10.00 -8.51 -8.27
C PRO A 14 -9.49 -7.76 -9.51
N ASN A 15 -10.29 -6.80 -9.97
CA ASN A 15 -9.84 -5.81 -10.95
C ASN A 15 -9.03 -4.74 -10.24
N VAL A 16 -7.76 -4.61 -10.60
CA VAL A 16 -6.82 -3.63 -10.05
C VAL A 16 -6.44 -2.61 -11.12
N SER A 17 -5.91 -1.46 -10.71
CA SER A 17 -5.32 -0.51 -11.66
C SER A 17 -4.15 -1.15 -12.41
N ALA A 18 -4.02 -0.88 -13.72
CA ALA A 18 -2.93 -1.41 -14.54
C ALA A 18 -1.54 -0.90 -14.09
N ILE A 19 -1.52 0.22 -13.37
CA ILE A 19 -0.33 0.77 -12.71
C ILE A 19 -0.55 0.71 -11.21
N GLY A 20 0.37 0.05 -10.50
CA GLY A 20 0.41 0.02 -9.04
C GLY A 20 1.33 1.10 -8.46
N PHE A 21 1.12 1.43 -7.19
CA PHE A 21 1.95 2.32 -6.41
C PHE A 21 2.80 1.51 -5.41
N GLY A 22 4.12 1.56 -5.55
CA GLY A 22 5.04 0.93 -4.60
C GLY A 22 5.31 1.83 -3.40
N ALA A 23 4.93 1.38 -2.21
CA ALA A 23 5.10 2.14 -0.97
C ALA A 23 6.52 2.06 -0.37
N MET A 24 7.46 1.36 -1.04
CA MET A 24 8.86 1.26 -0.62
C MET A 24 9.48 2.63 -0.36
N GLY A 25 9.35 3.57 -1.30
CA GLY A 25 9.96 4.90 -1.20
C GLY A 25 9.35 5.81 -0.13
N LEU A 26 8.22 5.45 0.47
CA LEU A 26 7.63 6.20 1.59
C LEU A 26 8.23 5.80 2.94
N SER A 27 8.91 4.66 2.99
CA SER A 27 9.26 4.02 4.26
C SER A 27 10.69 3.50 4.32
N ALA A 28 11.34 3.30 3.17
CA ALA A 28 12.69 2.78 3.11
C ALA A 28 13.41 3.15 1.80
N PHE A 29 14.73 2.97 1.79
CA PHE A 29 15.63 2.98 0.64
C PHE A 29 15.84 4.32 -0.12
N TYR A 30 14.92 5.28 -0.05
CA TYR A 30 15.05 6.55 -0.78
C TYR A 30 14.96 7.77 0.14
N GLY A 31 16.12 8.38 0.38
CA GLY A 31 16.22 9.68 1.05
C GLY A 31 15.73 9.69 2.51
N SER A 32 15.45 10.89 3.00
CA SER A 32 14.91 11.11 4.34
C SER A 32 13.44 10.70 4.41
N ILE A 33 13.06 9.97 5.47
CA ILE A 33 11.66 9.64 5.74
C ILE A 33 10.94 10.90 6.22
N ASN A 34 9.95 11.33 5.45
CA ASN A 34 9.11 12.50 5.75
C ASN A 34 8.07 12.19 6.83
N SER A 35 7.36 13.22 7.31
CA SER A 35 6.29 13.02 8.29
C SER A 35 5.16 12.15 7.73
N ASP A 36 4.39 11.49 8.61
CA ASP A 36 3.22 10.69 8.20
C ASP A 36 2.26 11.52 7.33
N GLU A 37 2.05 12.80 7.63
CA GLU A 37 1.15 13.65 6.84
C GLU A 37 1.63 13.90 5.41
N GLU A 38 2.93 14.10 5.20
CA GLU A 38 3.48 14.27 3.86
C GLU A 38 3.37 12.99 3.05
N ARG A 39 3.63 11.84 3.70
CA ARG A 39 3.50 10.52 3.09
C ARG A 39 2.03 10.20 2.75
N PHE A 40 1.08 10.61 3.60
CA PHE A 40 -0.35 10.47 3.32
C PHE A 40 -0.80 11.29 2.11
N LYS A 41 -0.25 12.50 1.90
CA LYS A 41 -0.56 13.30 0.70
C LYS A 41 -0.13 12.59 -0.59
N VAL A 42 0.98 11.84 -0.56
CA VAL A 42 1.41 11.04 -1.72
C VAL A 42 0.42 9.91 -1.99
N LEU A 43 -0.03 9.20 -0.94
CA LEU A 43 -1.03 8.14 -1.07
C LEU A 43 -2.38 8.67 -1.58
N ASP A 44 -2.84 9.79 -1.04
CA ASP A 44 -4.05 10.46 -1.51
C ASP A 44 -3.93 10.80 -2.99
N ARG A 45 -2.80 11.40 -3.39
CA ARG A 45 -2.59 11.76 -4.79
C ARG A 45 -2.54 10.54 -5.71
N ALA A 46 -1.92 9.44 -5.28
CA ALA A 46 -1.88 8.20 -6.04
C ALA A 46 -3.29 7.65 -6.29
N ILE A 47 -4.12 7.63 -5.25
CA ILE A 47 -5.52 7.16 -5.34
C ILE A 47 -6.36 8.10 -6.21
N GLU A 48 -6.21 9.42 -6.07
CA GLU A 48 -6.88 10.41 -6.92
C GLU A 48 -6.55 10.23 -8.42
N LEU A 49 -5.30 9.87 -8.71
CA LEU A 49 -4.86 9.59 -10.08
C LEU A 49 -5.40 8.26 -10.62
N GLY A 50 -6.01 7.43 -9.76
CA GLY A 50 -6.58 6.13 -10.13
C GLY A 50 -5.66 4.93 -9.84
N SER A 51 -4.51 5.14 -9.20
CA SER A 51 -3.65 4.04 -8.73
C SER A 51 -4.24 3.44 -7.47
N THR A 52 -5.11 2.47 -7.66
CA THR A 52 -5.81 1.76 -6.58
C THR A 52 -5.06 0.54 -6.11
N TYR A 53 -4.02 0.10 -6.82
CA TYR A 53 -3.21 -1.05 -6.44
C TYR A 53 -1.94 -0.61 -5.71
N ILE A 54 -1.83 -0.91 -4.42
CA ILE A 54 -0.69 -0.48 -3.58
C ILE A 54 0.16 -1.69 -3.21
N ASP A 55 1.46 -1.65 -3.50
CA ASP A 55 2.45 -2.67 -3.13
C ASP A 55 3.20 -2.25 -1.86
N THR A 56 3.30 -3.17 -0.90
CA THR A 56 4.12 -3.03 0.30
C THR A 56 4.78 -4.36 0.67
N ALA A 57 5.80 -4.32 1.51
CA ALA A 57 6.50 -5.50 2.02
C ALA A 57 7.03 -5.24 3.42
N ASP A 58 7.29 -6.30 4.17
CA ASP A 58 7.82 -6.22 5.53
C ASP A 58 9.26 -5.70 5.60
N ILE A 59 10.03 -5.86 4.52
CA ILE A 59 11.37 -5.28 4.40
C ILE A 59 11.33 -3.77 4.11
N TYR A 60 10.17 -3.19 3.78
CA TYR A 60 10.03 -1.75 3.48
C TYR A 60 9.89 -0.90 4.75
N GLY A 61 10.66 -1.19 5.81
CA GLY A 61 10.63 -0.39 7.03
C GLY A 61 9.24 -0.32 7.68
N ASP A 62 8.72 0.90 7.86
CA ASP A 62 7.41 1.17 8.50
C ASP A 62 6.21 1.14 7.53
N SER A 63 6.40 0.64 6.30
CA SER A 63 5.39 0.74 5.23
C SER A 63 4.04 0.12 5.56
N GLU A 64 4.01 -1.08 6.15
CA GLU A 64 2.77 -1.74 6.57
C GLU A 64 2.04 -0.94 7.67
N GLU A 65 2.79 -0.40 8.64
CA GLU A 65 2.25 0.40 9.73
C GLU A 65 1.71 1.74 9.22
N LEU A 66 2.44 2.40 8.33
CA LEU A 66 2.05 3.65 7.67
C LEU A 66 0.73 3.47 6.90
N LEU A 67 0.61 2.41 6.10
CA LEU A 67 -0.63 2.09 5.39
C LEU A 67 -1.78 1.79 6.36
N GLY A 68 -1.51 1.08 7.46
CA GLY A 68 -2.48 0.85 8.53
C GLY A 68 -3.00 2.15 9.14
N LYS A 69 -2.11 3.10 9.46
CA LYS A 69 -2.47 4.43 9.96
C LYS A 69 -3.26 5.23 8.93
N TYR A 70 -2.84 5.19 7.67
CA TYR A 70 -3.51 5.89 6.57
C TYR A 70 -4.96 5.41 6.38
N PHE A 71 -5.18 4.10 6.24
CA PHE A 71 -6.53 3.57 6.03
C PHE A 71 -7.44 3.69 7.26
N LYS A 72 -6.87 3.70 8.47
CA LYS A 72 -7.62 4.00 9.69
C LYS A 72 -8.08 5.46 9.73
N LYS A 73 -7.26 6.38 9.23
CA LYS A 73 -7.58 7.82 9.13
C LYS A 73 -8.55 8.11 7.98
N TYR A 74 -8.46 7.37 6.87
CA TYR A 74 -9.24 7.57 5.64
C TYR A 74 -9.98 6.29 5.22
N PRO A 75 -11.05 5.89 5.94
CA PRO A 75 -11.76 4.64 5.67
C PRO A 75 -12.35 4.57 4.25
N HIS A 76 -12.80 5.69 3.69
CA HIS A 76 -13.32 5.75 2.31
C HIS A 76 -12.26 5.49 1.24
N GLN A 77 -10.98 5.75 1.52
CA GLN A 77 -9.90 5.46 0.59
C GLN A 77 -9.60 3.96 0.54
N ARG A 78 -9.89 3.24 1.64
CA ARG A 78 -9.79 1.77 1.70
C ARG A 78 -10.78 1.07 0.77
N GLU A 79 -11.95 1.64 0.54
CA GLU A 79 -12.94 1.08 -0.40
C GLU A 79 -12.48 1.18 -1.85
N LYS A 80 -11.61 2.14 -2.15
CA LYS A 80 -11.07 2.38 -3.50
C LYS A 80 -9.79 1.61 -3.74
N ALA A 81 -8.97 1.42 -2.72
CA ALA A 81 -7.64 0.85 -2.85
C ALA A 81 -7.61 -0.65 -2.51
N ILE A 82 -7.02 -1.44 -3.41
CA ILE A 82 -6.62 -2.82 -3.17
C ILE A 82 -5.14 -2.79 -2.78
N SER A 83 -4.85 -3.06 -1.51
CA SER A 83 -3.49 -3.22 -1.01
C SER A 83 -3.00 -4.66 -1.22
N MET A 84 -1.83 -4.83 -1.82
CA MET A 84 -1.08 -6.07 -1.87
C MET A 84 0.12 -5.98 -0.94
N VAL A 85 0.25 -6.99 -0.08
CA VAL A 85 1.42 -7.18 0.78
C VAL A 85 2.23 -8.33 0.20
N LEU A 86 3.45 -8.03 -0.25
CA LEU A 86 4.45 -9.04 -0.57
C LEU A 86 5.14 -9.46 0.72
N VAL A 87 4.79 -10.64 1.25
CA VAL A 87 5.50 -11.21 2.39
C VAL A 87 6.85 -11.74 1.90
N THR A 88 7.91 -10.96 2.06
CA THR A 88 9.26 -11.48 1.88
C THR A 88 9.58 -12.27 3.14
N ARG A 89 9.90 -13.57 3.03
CA ARG A 89 10.35 -14.33 4.20
C ARG A 89 11.74 -13.83 4.59
N ASN A 90 11.82 -12.76 5.38
CA ASN A 90 13.05 -12.41 6.05
C ASN A 90 13.04 -13.04 7.46
N THR A 91 13.97 -13.96 7.69
CA THR A 91 14.14 -14.76 8.92
C THR A 91 14.73 -13.96 10.09
N GLN A 92 14.45 -12.66 10.21
CA GLN A 92 14.88 -11.85 11.35
C GLN A 92 13.68 -11.27 12.12
N HIS A 93 13.22 -12.09 13.06
CA HIS A 93 12.85 -11.76 14.43
C HIS A 93 12.18 -10.39 14.68
N SER A 94 10.84 -10.38 14.74
CA SER A 94 10.13 -9.43 15.59
C SER A 94 8.85 -10.08 16.15
N PRO A 95 8.73 -10.24 17.48
CA PRO A 95 7.66 -11.03 18.12
C PRO A 95 6.28 -10.36 18.16
N ASN A 96 6.14 -9.11 17.68
CA ASN A 96 4.92 -8.31 17.80
C ASN A 96 4.26 -7.96 16.46
N ARG A 97 4.17 -8.91 15.51
CA ARG A 97 3.54 -8.62 14.22
C ARG A 97 2.02 -8.82 14.26
N LEU A 98 1.28 -7.71 14.22
CA LEU A 98 -0.15 -7.68 13.88
C LEU A 98 -0.34 -8.36 12.52
N LYS A 99 -0.91 -9.57 12.52
CA LYS A 99 -1.29 -10.26 11.29
C LYS A 99 -2.40 -9.47 10.62
N LEU A 100 -2.08 -8.72 9.58
CA LEU A 100 -3.05 -8.14 8.64
C LEU A 100 -3.72 -9.21 7.76
N SER A 101 -3.52 -10.51 8.05
CA SER A 101 -4.18 -11.64 7.37
C SER A 101 -5.71 -11.68 7.53
N GLY A 102 -6.31 -10.70 8.20
CA GLY A 102 -7.78 -10.52 8.28
C GLY A 102 -8.32 -9.40 7.40
N LEU A 103 -7.50 -8.79 6.54
CA LEU A 103 -7.88 -7.64 5.69
C LEU A 103 -7.78 -7.94 4.18
N VAL A 104 -7.59 -9.20 3.82
CA VAL A 104 -7.73 -9.77 2.46
C VAL A 104 -8.95 -10.66 2.40
#